data_AF-A0A2D6BJ82-F1
#
_entry.id   AF-A0A2D6BJ82-F1
#
_cell.length_a   1.000
_cell.length_b   1.000
_cell.length_c   1.000
_cell.angle_alpha   90.00
_cell.angle_beta   90.00
_cell.angle_gamma   90.00
#
_symmetry.space_group_name_H-M   'P 1'
#
loop_
_entity.id
_entity.type
_entity.pdbx_description
1 polymer ?
#
loop_
_entity_poly.entity_id
_entity_poly.type
_entity_poly.pdbx_seq_one_letter_code
_entity_poly.pdbx_strand_id
1 'polypeptide(L)'
;MPVALHGNLRDFGIGEVFQLIGQQQKTGLLAVEGRGERLRIAFDRGSVVWAETVGPYEQAALGDRLVRVGLLSPERLAGLEAELTGSDRELTEVLAESGDVSPEAVQEVTDLVTTDTIFSLLRWRAGSFRFTSQALAPDRLLGTPLPAEQILMDGLRMVDEWRTFEEAATQETTVFKRSGRFELFRDAHRGEAPERLAAAERLFLLIDGRLPLRRAVDLSRLPAFEAARLLSRFLQLGVIQALDPEQLARARPGTATPRLGVGFLEVGQLLGWLPLAALALVAWLASSQVPEPHSALGGDVVARADAAFETLRARQTTLAYRYARGRWPSEPADLEDLGAPPLAGTESASYYFRRHGDGVLVLSPAP
;
A
#
# COMPACT_ATOMS: atom_id res chain seq x y z
N MET A 1 32.99 16.96 21.86
CA MET A 1 32.57 17.42 20.53
C MET A 1 32.38 18.93 20.57
N PRO A 2 32.97 19.72 19.67
CA PRO A 2 32.79 21.16 19.70
C PRO A 2 31.38 21.49 19.18
N VAL A 3 30.47 21.72 20.11
CA VAL A 3 29.21 22.42 19.82
C VAL A 3 29.59 23.81 19.35
N ALA A 4 29.22 24.17 18.12
CA ALA A 4 29.58 25.47 17.56
C ALA A 4 28.50 26.53 17.80
N LEU A 5 27.23 26.12 17.96
CA LEU A 5 26.12 27.04 18.23
C LEU A 5 24.97 26.32 18.93
N HIS A 6 24.37 26.92 19.96
CA HIS A 6 23.12 26.44 20.56
C HIS A 6 22.30 27.61 21.10
N GLY A 7 20.97 27.47 21.12
CA GLY A 7 20.10 28.55 21.58
C GLY A 7 18.61 28.24 21.43
N ASN A 8 17.80 29.29 21.49
CA ASN A 8 16.35 29.23 21.28
C ASN A 8 15.93 30.06 20.07
N LEU A 9 14.95 29.58 19.32
CA LEU A 9 14.37 30.28 18.17
C LEU A 9 13.62 31.57 18.54
N ARG A 10 13.24 31.76 19.80
CA ARG A 10 12.63 33.02 20.26
C ARG A 10 13.62 34.18 20.29
N ASP A 11 14.89 33.88 20.58
CA ASP A 11 15.90 34.92 20.83
C ASP A 11 16.65 35.30 19.54
N PHE A 12 16.96 34.31 18.69
CA PHE A 12 17.72 34.50 17.45
C PHE A 12 16.87 34.32 16.18
N GLY A 13 15.66 33.74 16.27
CA GLY A 13 14.94 33.28 15.09
C GLY A 13 15.70 32.18 14.33
N ILE A 14 15.04 31.49 13.41
CA ILE A 14 15.73 30.49 12.58
C ILE A 14 16.55 31.13 11.45
N GLY A 15 16.13 32.30 10.97
CA GLY A 15 16.80 33.00 9.87
C GLY A 15 18.24 33.41 10.21
N GLU A 16 18.48 33.93 11.41
CA GLU A 16 19.84 34.32 11.84
C GLU A 16 20.76 33.10 11.97
N VAL A 17 20.22 31.96 12.40
CA VAL A 17 20.97 30.70 12.49
C VAL A 17 21.41 30.24 11.10
N PHE A 18 20.50 30.23 10.12
CA PHE A 18 20.81 29.89 8.72
C PHE A 18 21.85 30.85 8.14
N GLN A 19 21.66 32.15 8.36
CA GLN A 19 22.57 33.19 7.90
C GLN A 19 23.99 33.02 8.49
N LEU A 20 24.11 32.73 9.79
CA LEU A 20 25.41 32.53 10.43
C LEU A 20 26.14 31.31 9.88
N ILE A 21 25.43 30.20 9.68
CA ILE A 21 25.99 28.95 9.12
C ILE A 21 26.44 29.16 7.67
N GLY A 22 25.61 29.82 6.86
CA GLY A 22 25.90 30.17 5.47
C GLY A 22 27.13 31.06 5.32
N GLN A 23 27.14 32.21 6.00
CA GLN A 23 28.23 33.18 5.95
C GLN A 23 29.58 32.62 6.41
N GLN A 24 29.57 31.78 7.44
CA GLN A 24 30.78 31.14 7.95
C GLN A 24 31.15 29.86 7.19
N GLN A 25 30.39 29.49 6.16
CA GLN A 25 30.56 28.28 5.35
C GLN A 25 30.77 27.02 6.20
N LYS A 26 29.97 26.88 7.28
CA LYS A 26 30.12 25.75 8.20
C LYS A 26 29.56 24.48 7.56
N THR A 27 30.24 23.36 7.82
CA THR A 27 29.76 22.01 7.56
C THR A 27 29.37 21.36 8.90
N GLY A 28 28.21 20.70 8.94
CA GLY A 28 27.70 20.06 10.15
C GLY A 28 26.20 19.80 10.14
N LEU A 29 25.68 19.40 11.31
CA LEU A 29 24.26 19.09 11.53
C LEU A 29 23.61 20.13 12.43
N LEU A 30 22.48 20.69 11.99
CA LEU A 30 21.58 21.50 12.78
C LEU A 30 20.41 20.64 13.26
N ALA A 31 20.32 20.43 14.57
CA ALA A 31 19.16 19.83 15.21
C ALA A 31 18.24 20.93 15.75
N VAL A 32 16.95 20.86 15.46
CA VAL A 32 15.94 21.80 15.95
C VAL A 32 14.80 21.02 16.60
N GLU A 33 14.38 21.42 17.80
CA GLU A 33 13.28 20.79 18.53
C GLU A 33 12.22 21.82 18.90
N GLY A 34 10.95 21.51 18.64
CA GLY A 34 9.84 22.44 18.85
C GLY A 34 8.53 21.86 18.36
N ARG A 35 7.40 22.36 18.88
CA ARG A 35 6.05 21.90 18.50
C ARG A 35 5.80 20.38 18.60
N GLY A 36 6.59 19.66 19.41
CA GLY A 36 6.51 18.20 19.53
C GLY A 36 7.28 17.43 18.44
N GLU A 37 7.97 18.14 17.56
CA GLU A 37 8.77 17.57 16.46
C GLU A 37 10.26 17.84 16.69
N ARG A 38 11.11 16.99 16.09
CA ARG A 38 12.55 17.20 16.02
C ARG A 38 12.96 17.16 14.56
N LEU A 39 13.71 18.16 14.10
CA LEU A 39 14.20 18.28 12.74
C LEU A 39 15.72 18.16 12.74
N ARG A 40 16.27 17.56 11.68
CA ARG A 40 17.70 17.56 11.38
C ARG A 40 17.92 18.15 10.00
N ILE A 41 18.88 19.07 9.90
CA ILE A 41 19.29 19.68 8.65
C ILE A 41 20.80 19.53 8.52
N ALA A 42 21.27 18.99 7.40
CA ALA A 42 22.69 18.94 7.08
C ALA A 42 23.12 20.12 6.24
N PHE A 43 24.25 20.70 6.64
CA PHE A 43 24.93 21.77 5.92
C PHE A 43 26.29 21.28 5.44
N ASP A 44 26.60 21.51 4.16
CA ASP A 44 27.94 21.44 3.60
C ASP A 44 28.38 22.80 3.09
N ARG A 45 29.49 23.33 3.64
CA ARG A 45 30.08 24.62 3.26
C ARG A 45 29.06 25.75 3.18
N GLY A 46 28.16 25.81 4.16
CA GLY A 46 27.10 26.83 4.23
C GLY A 46 25.88 26.57 3.33
N SER A 47 25.83 25.46 2.60
CA SER A 47 24.68 25.06 1.80
C SER A 47 23.90 23.93 2.47
N VAL A 48 22.57 23.97 2.42
CA VAL A 48 21.74 22.86 2.89
C VAL A 48 21.79 21.74 1.87
N VAL A 49 22.11 20.53 2.34
CA VAL A 49 22.13 19.33 1.50
C VAL A 49 20.82 18.57 1.65
N TRP A 50 20.36 18.34 2.88
CA TRP A 50 19.08 17.68 3.13
C TRP A 50 18.48 18.17 4.46
N ALA A 51 17.18 18.00 4.58
CA ALA A 51 16.45 18.26 5.82
C ALA A 51 15.36 17.21 6.02
N GLU A 52 15.18 16.75 7.25
CA GLU A 52 14.17 15.75 7.57
C GLU A 52 13.61 15.94 8.98
N THR A 53 12.42 15.37 9.19
CA THR A 53 11.87 15.16 10.54
C THR A 53 12.42 13.86 11.10
N VAL A 54 12.92 13.90 12.33
CA VAL A 54 13.46 12.73 13.03
C VAL A 54 12.33 11.77 13.36
N GLY A 55 12.48 10.52 12.93
CA GLY A 55 11.55 9.45 13.21
C GLY A 55 12.19 8.29 14.00
N PRO A 56 11.51 7.13 14.05
CA PRO A 56 11.95 5.96 14.82
C PRO A 56 13.23 5.29 14.30
N TYR A 57 13.55 5.50 13.02
CA TYR A 57 14.77 5.03 12.36
C TYR A 57 15.30 6.14 11.42
N GLU A 58 16.51 5.95 10.89
CA GLU A 58 17.14 6.93 10.01
C GLU A 58 16.38 7.06 8.68
N GLN A 59 16.13 8.30 8.22
CA GLN A 59 15.37 8.57 6.99
C GLN A 59 13.89 8.13 7.03
N ALA A 60 13.28 8.06 8.22
CA ALA A 60 11.85 7.71 8.34
C ALA A 60 10.91 8.64 7.56
N ALA A 61 11.17 9.95 7.56
CA ALA A 61 10.38 10.92 6.80
C ALA A 61 10.41 10.66 5.28
N LEU A 62 11.55 10.18 4.76
CA LEU A 62 11.70 9.76 3.37
C LEU A 62 10.88 8.51 3.09
N GLY A 63 10.99 7.47 3.93
CA GLY A 63 10.19 6.24 3.80
C GLY A 63 8.69 6.51 3.79
N ASP A 64 8.21 7.29 4.76
CA ASP A 64 6.82 7.72 4.82
C ASP A 64 6.40 8.48 3.56
N ARG A 65 7.27 9.37 3.04
CA ARG A 65 6.97 10.14 1.83
C ARG A 65 6.93 9.24 0.59
N LEU A 66 7.84 8.27 0.45
CA LEU A 66 7.87 7.30 -0.66
C LEU A 66 6.56 6.51 -0.75
N VAL A 67 6.00 6.10 0.39
CA VAL A 67 4.67 5.47 0.43
C VAL A 67 3.57 6.45 0.05
N ARG A 68 3.62 7.68 0.57
CA ARG A 68 2.60 8.69 0.24
C ARG A 68 2.58 9.07 -1.23
N VAL A 69 3.73 9.17 -1.90
CA VAL A 69 3.78 9.45 -3.35
C VAL A 69 3.47 8.20 -4.21
N GLY A 70 3.33 7.03 -3.60
CA GLY A 70 2.98 5.77 -4.26
C GLY A 70 4.14 5.05 -4.93
N LEU A 71 5.38 5.37 -4.57
CA LEU A 71 6.58 4.69 -5.06
C LEU A 71 6.93 3.43 -4.27
N LEU A 72 6.46 3.34 -3.03
CA LEU A 72 6.68 2.19 -2.16
C LEU A 72 5.35 1.74 -1.56
N SER A 73 5.15 0.43 -1.37
CA SER A 73 3.96 -0.05 -0.66
C SER A 73 4.13 0.08 0.87
N PRO A 74 3.06 0.26 1.64
CA PRO A 74 3.13 0.29 3.10
C PRO A 74 3.75 -0.99 3.68
N GLU A 75 3.42 -2.15 3.10
CA GLU A 75 3.93 -3.45 3.54
C GLU A 75 5.44 -3.56 3.29
N ARG A 76 5.92 -3.03 2.16
CA ARG A 76 7.34 -3.02 1.84
C ARG A 76 8.10 -2.09 2.77
N LEU A 77 7.56 -0.89 3.04
CA LEU A 77 8.14 0.02 4.01
C LEU A 77 8.26 -0.66 5.38
N ALA A 78 7.18 -1.26 5.89
CA ALA A 78 7.20 -1.95 7.18
C ALA A 78 8.28 -3.06 7.26
N GLY A 79 8.53 -3.78 6.16
CA GLY A 79 9.63 -4.73 6.07
C GLY A 79 11.01 -4.08 6.15
N LEU A 80 11.20 -2.95 5.46
CA LEU A 80 12.44 -2.16 5.51
C LEU A 80 12.66 -1.54 6.89
N GLU A 81 11.60 -1.01 7.53
CA GLU A 81 11.65 -0.48 8.89
C GLU A 81 12.14 -1.50 9.90
N ALA A 82 11.68 -2.75 9.78
CA ALA A 82 12.11 -3.84 10.65
C ALA A 82 13.60 -4.20 10.46
N GLU A 83 14.14 -4.05 9.25
CA GLU A 83 15.58 -4.27 8.95
C GLU A 83 16.45 -3.09 9.45
N LEU A 84 15.94 -1.87 9.33
CA LEU A 84 16.64 -0.64 9.72
C LEU A 84 16.63 -0.40 11.24
N THR A 85 15.62 -0.92 11.94
CA THR A 85 15.50 -0.73 13.39
C THR A 85 16.64 -1.44 14.12
N GLY A 86 17.57 -0.65 14.68
CA GLY A 86 18.73 -1.16 15.43
C GLY A 86 19.93 -1.52 14.55
N SER A 87 19.88 -1.25 13.24
CA SER A 87 21.07 -1.27 12.37
C SER A 87 21.62 0.16 12.17
N ASP A 88 22.86 0.24 11.67
CA ASP A 88 23.51 1.51 11.29
C ASP A 88 23.35 1.80 9.79
N ARG A 89 22.46 1.06 9.12
CA ARG A 89 22.19 1.18 7.68
C ARG A 89 21.18 2.28 7.42
N GLU A 90 21.26 2.86 6.23
CA GLU A 90 20.33 3.90 5.79
C GLU A 90 19.26 3.32 4.84
N LEU A 91 18.04 3.87 4.86
CA LEU A 91 16.96 3.46 3.95
C LEU A 91 17.39 3.59 2.49
N THR A 92 18.11 4.65 2.13
CA THR A 92 18.58 4.91 0.76
C THR A 92 19.58 3.87 0.27
N GLU A 93 20.44 3.37 1.16
CA GLU A 93 21.37 2.28 0.87
C GLU A 93 20.61 0.98 0.57
N VAL A 94 19.66 0.61 1.43
CA VAL A 94 18.85 -0.60 1.26
C VAL A 94 17.96 -0.51 0.01
N LEU A 95 17.42 0.66 -0.30
CA LEU A 95 16.64 0.89 -1.53
C LEU A 95 17.52 0.78 -2.78
N ALA A 96 18.77 1.25 -2.74
CA ALA A 96 19.71 1.14 -3.84
C ALA A 96 20.11 -0.33 -4.11
N GLU A 97 20.30 -1.12 -3.05
CA GLU A 97 20.63 -2.55 -3.17
C GLU A 97 19.46 -3.40 -3.65
N SER A 98 18.26 -3.13 -3.12
CA SER A 98 17.05 -3.88 -3.49
C SER A 98 16.53 -3.53 -4.88
N GLY A 99 16.78 -2.31 -5.35
CA GLY A 99 16.29 -1.82 -6.65
C GLY A 99 14.78 -1.53 -6.66
N ASP A 100 14.15 -1.41 -5.49
CA ASP A 100 12.70 -1.20 -5.36
C ASP A 100 12.25 0.15 -5.94
N VAL A 101 13.11 1.17 -5.83
CA VAL A 101 12.85 2.54 -6.30
C VAL A 101 14.12 3.04 -7.01
N SER A 102 13.96 3.74 -8.14
CA SER A 102 15.12 4.26 -8.87
C SER A 102 15.84 5.35 -8.06
N PRO A 103 17.17 5.48 -8.18
CA PRO A 103 17.94 6.51 -7.48
C PRO A 103 17.42 7.93 -7.76
N GLU A 104 17.01 8.21 -9.00
CA GLU A 104 16.47 9.50 -9.41
C GLU A 104 15.14 9.81 -8.71
N ALA A 105 14.29 8.79 -8.51
CA ALA A 105 13.03 8.95 -7.81
C ALA A 105 13.23 9.11 -6.29
N VAL A 106 14.20 8.40 -5.70
CA VAL A 106 14.62 8.62 -4.31
C VAL A 106 15.13 10.05 -4.13
N GLN A 107 15.90 10.53 -5.10
CA GLN A 107 16.43 11.88 -5.12
C GLN A 107 15.31 12.93 -5.17
N GLU A 108 14.39 12.81 -6.13
CA GLU A 108 13.22 13.69 -6.27
C GLU A 108 12.44 13.78 -4.95
N VAL A 109 12.21 12.66 -4.29
CA VAL A 109 11.47 12.62 -3.02
C VAL A 109 12.28 13.20 -1.86
N THR A 110 13.59 13.02 -1.84
CA THR A 110 14.48 13.62 -0.83
C THR A 110 14.48 15.14 -0.93
N ASP A 111 14.50 15.69 -2.14
CA ASP A 111 14.41 17.14 -2.38
C ASP A 111 13.04 17.70 -1.94
N LEU A 112 11.96 16.93 -2.17
CA LEU A 112 10.61 17.28 -1.68
C LEU A 112 10.55 17.31 -0.15
N VAL A 113 11.04 16.27 0.52
CA VAL A 113 11.07 16.19 1.99
C VAL A 113 11.91 17.33 2.57
N THR A 114 13.06 17.62 1.96
CA THR A 114 13.95 18.72 2.36
C THR A 114 13.25 20.06 2.25
N THR A 115 12.64 20.34 1.10
CA THR A 115 11.92 21.61 0.84
C THR A 115 10.76 21.80 1.81
N ASP A 116 9.92 20.76 2.00
CA ASP A 116 8.78 20.81 2.90
C ASP A 116 9.23 20.97 4.38
N THR A 117 10.31 20.31 4.78
CA THR A 117 10.86 20.40 6.14
C THR A 117 11.38 21.80 6.44
N ILE A 118 12.16 22.38 5.53
CA ILE A 118 12.68 23.75 5.66
C ILE A 118 11.52 24.74 5.71
N PHE A 119 10.54 24.61 4.81
CA PHE A 119 9.37 25.49 4.80
C PHE A 119 8.57 25.42 6.10
N SER A 120 8.38 24.21 6.65
CA SER A 120 7.75 24.01 7.97
C SER A 120 8.54 24.72 9.07
N LEU A 121 9.86 24.51 9.11
CA LEU A 121 10.75 25.08 10.12
C LEU A 121 10.72 26.62 10.12
N LEU A 122 10.72 27.27 8.94
CA LEU A 122 10.67 28.74 8.84
C LEU A 122 9.41 29.34 9.47
N ARG A 123 8.35 28.55 9.67
CA ARG A 123 7.11 28.97 10.33
C ARG A 123 7.12 28.77 11.85
N TRP A 124 8.20 28.21 12.41
CA TRP A 124 8.33 28.01 13.85
C TRP A 124 8.72 29.32 14.54
N ARG A 125 7.98 29.68 15.60
CA ARG A 125 8.25 30.89 16.39
C ARG A 125 9.03 30.62 17.68
N ALA A 126 9.17 29.35 18.05
CA ALA A 126 9.79 28.91 19.29
C ALA A 126 10.30 27.48 19.13
N GLY A 127 11.38 27.17 19.84
CA GLY A 127 12.05 25.87 19.79
C GLY A 127 13.49 26.03 20.24
N SER A 128 14.17 24.93 20.54
CA SER A 128 15.61 24.92 20.79
C SER A 128 16.35 24.46 19.55
N PHE A 129 17.54 24.98 19.32
CA PHE A 129 18.41 24.50 18.24
C PHE A 129 19.82 24.22 18.75
N ARG A 130 20.51 23.32 18.06
CA ARG A 130 21.90 22.96 18.29
C ARG A 130 22.58 22.65 16.97
N PHE A 131 23.66 23.35 16.68
CA PHE A 131 24.53 23.05 15.55
C PHE A 131 25.82 22.38 16.02
N THR A 132 26.10 21.22 15.44
CA THR A 132 27.33 20.45 15.68
C THR A 132 28.16 20.48 14.41
N SER A 133 29.35 21.07 14.48
CA SER A 133 30.27 21.05 13.34
C SER A 133 30.95 19.69 13.27
N GLN A 134 30.71 18.98 12.18
CA GLN A 134 31.21 17.63 11.94
C GLN A 134 31.29 17.37 10.43
N ALA A 135 32.11 16.41 10.03
CA ALA A 135 32.07 15.89 8.67
C ALA A 135 30.72 15.20 8.43
N LEU A 136 30.18 15.37 7.22
CA LEU A 136 29.02 14.62 6.75
C LEU A 136 29.49 13.34 6.07
N ALA A 137 28.70 12.27 6.18
CA ALA A 137 28.94 11.04 5.42
C ALA A 137 28.82 11.36 3.91
N PRO A 138 29.79 10.97 3.06
CA PRO A 138 29.77 11.26 1.63
C PRO A 138 28.53 10.71 0.93
N ASP A 139 28.09 9.53 1.36
CA ASP A 139 26.99 8.77 0.75
C ASP A 139 25.62 9.40 1.03
N ARG A 140 25.57 10.35 1.96
CA ARG A 140 24.37 11.07 2.36
C ARG A 140 24.16 12.39 1.62
N LEU A 141 25.02 12.71 0.64
CA LEU A 141 24.89 13.89 -0.22
C LEU A 141 23.90 13.64 -1.36
N LEU A 142 22.70 13.17 -1.01
CA LEU A 142 21.66 12.90 -1.98
C LEU A 142 21.09 14.23 -2.49
N GLY A 143 20.68 15.13 -1.60
CA GLY A 143 20.10 16.41 -2.00
C GLY A 143 21.00 17.34 -2.81
N THR A 144 20.39 18.12 -3.71
CA THR A 144 21.09 19.17 -4.44
C THR A 144 21.49 20.28 -3.45
N PRO A 145 22.79 20.62 -3.30
CA PRO A 145 23.20 21.66 -2.36
C PRO A 145 22.57 23.01 -2.71
N LEU A 146 21.84 23.58 -1.75
CA LEU A 146 21.19 24.88 -1.89
C LEU A 146 21.82 25.88 -0.90
N PRO A 147 22.31 27.04 -1.36
CA PRO A 147 22.87 28.05 -0.47
C PRO A 147 21.88 28.46 0.63
N ALA A 148 22.33 28.51 1.88
CA ALA A 148 21.46 28.83 3.01
C ALA A 148 20.80 30.21 2.86
N GLU A 149 21.51 31.18 2.31
CA GLU A 149 20.99 32.53 2.04
C GLU A 149 19.87 32.50 1.00
N GLN A 150 20.02 31.71 -0.08
CA GLN A 150 18.98 31.58 -1.09
C GLN A 150 17.71 30.95 -0.51
N ILE A 151 17.88 29.86 0.25
CA ILE A 151 16.78 29.20 0.97
C ILE A 151 16.07 30.19 1.89
N LEU A 152 16.84 31.01 2.62
CA LEU A 152 16.26 31.96 3.57
C LEU A 152 15.44 33.03 2.84
N MET A 153 15.97 33.61 1.76
CA MET A 153 15.28 34.63 0.99
C MET A 153 14.00 34.11 0.35
N ASP A 154 14.08 32.96 -0.31
CA ASP A 154 12.91 32.32 -0.93
C ASP A 154 11.91 31.88 0.15
N GLY A 155 12.38 31.26 1.21
CA GLY A 155 11.56 30.74 2.29
C GLY A 155 10.82 31.82 3.07
N LEU A 156 11.44 32.97 3.37
CA LEU A 156 10.75 34.09 4.00
C LEU A 156 9.67 34.67 3.09
N ARG A 157 9.95 34.83 1.79
CA ARG A 157 8.94 35.23 0.79
C ARG A 157 7.78 34.23 0.74
N MET A 158 8.07 32.93 0.79
CA MET A 158 7.05 31.88 0.83
C MET A 158 6.22 31.95 2.11
N VAL A 159 6.81 32.22 3.28
CA VAL A 159 6.07 32.35 4.55
C VAL A 159 5.11 33.54 4.52
N ASP A 160 5.52 34.66 3.92
CA ASP A 160 4.65 35.82 3.75
C ASP A 160 3.52 35.55 2.75
N GLU A 161 3.83 34.95 1.60
CA GLU A 161 2.83 34.56 0.59
C GLU A 161 1.84 33.53 1.17
N TRP A 162 2.30 32.58 1.98
CA TRP A 162 1.46 31.55 2.60
C TRP A 162 0.36 32.13 3.49
N ARG A 163 0.59 33.28 4.14
CA ARG A 163 -0.42 33.95 4.97
C ARG A 163 -1.57 34.54 4.15
N THR A 164 -1.37 34.72 2.85
CA THR A 164 -2.38 35.27 1.93
C THR A 164 -3.24 34.19 1.29
N PHE A 165 -2.84 32.92 1.38
CA PHE A 165 -3.60 31.81 0.81
C PHE A 165 -4.91 31.58 1.56
N GLU A 166 -5.94 31.19 0.81
CA GLU A 166 -7.23 30.82 1.38
C GLU A 166 -7.07 29.61 2.30
N GLU A 167 -7.79 29.58 3.43
CA GLU A 167 -7.71 28.48 4.40
C GLU A 167 -8.00 27.12 3.74
N ALA A 168 -8.98 27.08 2.82
CA ALA A 168 -9.32 25.87 2.08
C ALA A 168 -8.11 25.29 1.32
N ALA A 169 -7.27 26.14 0.72
CA ALA A 169 -6.10 25.74 -0.06
C ALA A 169 -4.91 25.26 0.78
N THR A 170 -4.93 25.49 2.10
CA THR A 170 -3.85 25.10 3.02
C THR A 170 -4.26 23.97 3.96
N GLN A 171 -5.56 23.75 4.15
CA GLN A 171 -6.10 22.67 4.97
C GLN A 171 -5.98 21.32 4.26
N GLU A 172 -5.10 20.47 4.77
CA GLU A 172 -4.81 19.13 4.25
C GLU A 172 -6.03 18.19 4.13
N THR A 173 -7.07 18.42 4.93
CA THR A 173 -8.30 17.61 4.93
C THR A 173 -9.37 18.09 3.95
N THR A 174 -9.20 19.28 3.35
CA THR A 174 -10.17 19.84 2.40
C THR A 174 -10.26 18.95 1.17
N VAL A 175 -11.48 18.76 0.66
CA VAL A 175 -11.71 18.06 -0.60
C VAL A 175 -12.17 19.07 -1.64
N PHE A 176 -11.58 19.03 -2.81
CA PHE A 176 -11.96 19.90 -3.92
C PHE A 176 -12.66 19.09 -5.01
N LYS A 177 -13.60 19.72 -5.71
CA LYS A 177 -14.13 19.23 -6.98
C LYS A 177 -13.74 20.16 -8.11
N ARG A 178 -13.54 19.60 -9.30
CA ARG A 178 -13.41 20.37 -10.54
C ARG A 178 -14.75 21.01 -10.88
N SER A 179 -14.74 22.33 -11.10
CA SER A 179 -15.92 23.11 -11.47
C SER A 179 -15.78 23.75 -12.85
N GLY A 180 -14.55 23.91 -13.33
CA GLY A 180 -14.23 24.45 -14.65
C GLY A 180 -13.25 23.56 -15.43
N ARG A 181 -12.82 24.11 -16.57
CA ARG A 181 -11.86 23.48 -17.49
C ARG A 181 -10.44 23.98 -17.23
N PHE A 182 -9.43 23.11 -17.35
CA PHE A 182 -8.04 23.48 -17.08
C PHE A 182 -7.49 24.52 -18.08
N GLU A 183 -8.07 24.58 -19.28
CA GLU A 183 -7.71 25.54 -20.32
C GLU A 183 -7.82 26.99 -19.83
N LEU A 184 -8.75 27.31 -18.93
CA LEU A 184 -8.87 28.64 -18.32
C LEU A 184 -7.61 29.00 -17.51
N PHE A 185 -7.05 28.04 -16.78
CA PHE A 185 -5.80 28.23 -16.06
C PHE A 185 -4.61 28.36 -17.03
N ARG A 186 -4.55 27.49 -18.04
CA ARG A 186 -3.48 27.53 -19.06
C ARG A 186 -3.46 28.86 -19.80
N ASP A 187 -4.64 29.41 -20.13
CA ASP A 187 -4.77 30.69 -20.83
C ASP A 187 -4.34 31.89 -19.97
N ALA A 188 -4.67 31.88 -18.68
CA ALA A 188 -4.23 32.90 -17.74
C ALA A 188 -2.70 32.85 -17.48
N HIS A 189 -2.05 31.70 -17.72
CA HIS A 189 -0.65 31.45 -17.38
C HIS A 189 0.22 31.04 -18.58
N ARG A 190 -0.13 31.46 -19.80
CA ARG A 190 0.61 31.08 -21.04
C ARG A 190 2.10 31.46 -21.06
N GLY A 191 2.54 32.38 -20.18
CA GLY A 191 3.93 32.80 -20.06
C GLY A 191 4.76 32.00 -19.05
N GLU A 192 4.18 31.04 -18.34
CA GLU A 192 4.93 30.22 -17.39
C GLU A 192 5.72 29.10 -18.07
N ALA A 193 6.76 28.62 -17.39
CA ALA A 193 7.55 27.49 -17.86
C ALA A 193 6.66 26.24 -18.08
N PRO A 194 6.91 25.46 -19.15
CA PRO A 194 6.07 24.31 -19.50
C PRO A 194 6.02 23.26 -18.38
N GLU A 195 7.11 23.10 -17.63
CA GLU A 195 7.19 22.20 -16.48
C GLU A 195 6.23 22.58 -15.35
N ARG A 196 6.06 23.88 -15.08
CA ARG A 196 5.11 24.39 -14.08
C ARG A 196 3.67 24.17 -14.51
N LEU A 197 3.37 24.39 -15.79
CA LEU A 197 2.05 24.10 -16.35
C LEU A 197 1.74 22.60 -16.28
N ALA A 198 2.70 21.73 -16.60
CA ALA A 198 2.55 20.29 -16.48
C ALA A 198 2.32 19.85 -15.02
N ALA A 199 3.03 20.44 -14.06
CA ALA A 199 2.80 20.22 -12.64
C ALA A 199 1.39 20.65 -12.19
N ALA A 200 0.94 21.83 -12.63
CA ALA A 200 -0.41 22.31 -12.36
C ALA A 200 -1.48 21.37 -12.96
N GLU A 201 -1.26 20.89 -14.19
CA GLU A 201 -2.16 19.95 -14.85
C GLU A 201 -2.26 18.62 -14.09
N ARG A 202 -1.13 18.05 -13.63
CA ARG A 202 -1.13 16.84 -12.79
C ARG A 202 -1.96 17.04 -11.52
N LEU A 203 -1.73 18.13 -10.78
CA LEU A 203 -2.48 18.43 -9.57
C LEU A 203 -3.98 18.59 -9.86
N PHE A 204 -4.33 19.31 -10.93
CA PHE A 204 -5.72 19.51 -11.34
C PHE A 204 -6.43 18.18 -11.70
N LEU A 205 -5.74 17.26 -12.39
CA LEU A 205 -6.31 15.97 -12.76
C LEU A 205 -6.60 15.06 -11.55
N LEU A 206 -5.83 15.20 -10.47
CA LEU A 206 -6.02 14.47 -9.21
C LEU A 206 -7.21 14.97 -8.37
N ILE A 207 -7.75 16.15 -8.68
CA ILE A 207 -8.89 16.72 -7.96
C ILE A 207 -10.17 16.05 -8.45
N ASP A 208 -10.75 15.13 -7.69
CA ASP A 208 -11.89 14.31 -8.13
C ASP A 208 -13.17 14.47 -7.28
N GLY A 209 -13.14 15.35 -6.27
CA GLY A 209 -14.25 15.51 -5.32
C GLY A 209 -14.29 14.47 -4.20
N ARG A 210 -13.28 13.59 -4.10
CA ARG A 210 -13.20 12.52 -3.10
C ARG A 210 -11.89 12.51 -2.34
N LEU A 211 -10.78 12.76 -3.03
CA LEU A 211 -9.44 12.75 -2.45
C LEU A 211 -9.22 13.98 -1.57
N PRO A 212 -8.74 13.81 -0.31
CA PRO A 212 -8.32 14.93 0.51
C PRO A 212 -7.11 15.62 -0.11
N LEU A 213 -7.00 16.92 0.14
CA LEU A 213 -5.95 17.76 -0.40
C LEU A 213 -4.56 17.14 -0.20
N ARG A 214 -4.25 16.70 1.03
CA ARG A 214 -2.97 16.04 1.35
C ARG A 214 -2.61 14.94 0.35
N ARG A 215 -3.57 14.07 0.04
CA ARG A 215 -3.35 12.93 -0.86
C ARG A 215 -3.15 13.38 -2.31
N ALA A 216 -3.89 14.38 -2.76
CA ALA A 216 -3.71 14.97 -4.09
C ALA A 216 -2.33 15.63 -4.22
N VAL A 217 -1.87 16.35 -3.19
CA VAL A 217 -0.53 16.95 -3.16
C VAL A 217 0.56 15.89 -3.20
N ASP A 218 0.48 14.87 -2.33
CA ASP A 218 1.44 13.77 -2.30
C ASP A 218 1.55 13.09 -3.67
N LEU A 219 0.42 12.75 -4.31
CA LEU A 219 0.42 12.10 -5.63
C LEU A 219 0.88 13.02 -6.77
N SER A 220 0.74 14.35 -6.62
CA SER A 220 1.21 15.33 -7.61
C SER A 220 2.74 15.52 -7.60
N ARG A 221 3.41 15.04 -6.54
CA ARG A 221 4.83 15.24 -6.24
C ARG A 221 5.24 16.72 -6.20
N LEU A 222 4.37 17.55 -5.65
CA LEU A 222 4.67 18.97 -5.46
C LEU A 222 5.01 19.26 -4.00
N PRO A 223 5.92 20.21 -3.74
CA PRO A 223 6.09 20.77 -2.41
C PRO A 223 4.77 21.38 -1.92
N ALA A 224 4.52 21.32 -0.61
CA ALA A 224 3.28 21.78 0.01
C ALA A 224 2.97 23.25 -0.32
N PHE A 225 4.01 24.10 -0.33
CA PHE A 225 3.89 25.51 -0.69
C PHE A 225 3.37 25.71 -2.12
N GLU A 226 4.03 25.08 -3.11
CA GLU A 226 3.67 25.24 -4.53
C GLU A 226 2.29 24.66 -4.82
N ALA A 227 1.92 23.55 -4.16
CA ALA A 227 0.58 23.01 -4.26
C ALA A 227 -0.48 24.00 -3.75
N ALA A 228 -0.30 24.56 -2.54
CA ALA A 228 -1.23 25.55 -1.98
C ALA A 228 -1.33 26.81 -2.85
N ARG A 229 -0.22 27.24 -3.45
CA ARG A 229 -0.17 28.35 -4.39
C ARG A 229 -1.00 28.09 -5.64
N LEU A 230 -0.83 26.92 -6.25
CA LEU A 230 -1.61 26.51 -7.43
C LEU A 230 -3.10 26.39 -7.11
N LEU A 231 -3.44 25.83 -5.95
CA LEU A 231 -4.83 25.69 -5.50
C LEU A 231 -5.49 27.04 -5.26
N SER A 232 -4.78 27.98 -4.64
CA SER A 232 -5.28 29.35 -4.45
C SER A 232 -5.60 30.01 -5.80
N ARG A 233 -4.74 29.82 -6.81
CA ARG A 233 -5.00 30.32 -8.18
C ARG A 233 -6.17 29.59 -8.85
N PHE A 234 -6.29 28.27 -8.65
CA PHE A 234 -7.41 27.50 -9.17
C PHE A 234 -8.76 27.95 -8.58
N LEU A 235 -8.79 28.29 -7.28
CA LEU A 235 -9.97 28.83 -6.60
C LEU A 235 -10.33 30.21 -7.13
N GLN A 236 -9.35 31.11 -7.27
CA GLN A 236 -9.54 32.45 -7.82
C GLN A 236 -10.10 32.44 -9.25
N LEU A 237 -9.67 31.49 -10.08
CA LEU A 237 -10.18 31.30 -11.44
C LEU A 237 -11.48 30.50 -11.50
N GLY A 238 -11.96 29.96 -10.38
CA GLY A 238 -13.18 29.15 -10.31
C GLY A 238 -13.09 27.81 -11.03
N VAL A 239 -11.89 27.32 -11.33
CA VAL A 239 -11.71 26.00 -11.99
C VAL A 239 -11.89 24.84 -11.02
N ILE A 240 -11.73 25.10 -9.72
CA ILE A 240 -12.05 24.18 -8.64
C ILE A 240 -12.94 24.85 -7.59
N GLN A 241 -13.63 24.04 -6.79
CA GLN A 241 -14.43 24.50 -5.66
C GLN A 241 -14.17 23.60 -4.45
N ALA A 242 -13.99 24.21 -3.27
CA ALA A 242 -13.92 23.48 -2.01
C ALA A 242 -15.30 22.88 -1.68
N LEU A 243 -15.33 21.62 -1.25
CA LEU A 243 -16.54 20.95 -0.80
C LEU A 243 -16.69 21.11 0.71
N ASP A 244 -17.87 21.56 1.13
CA ASP A 244 -18.22 21.57 2.54
C ASP A 244 -18.34 20.12 3.08
N PRO A 245 -18.07 19.88 4.38
CA PRO A 245 -18.23 18.57 5.00
C PRO A 245 -19.62 17.95 4.78
N GLU A 246 -20.67 18.78 4.75
CA GLU A 246 -22.03 18.32 4.45
C GLU A 246 -22.19 17.84 3.01
N GLN A 247 -21.58 18.54 2.05
CA GLN A 247 -21.58 18.14 0.65
C GLN A 247 -20.78 16.85 0.46
N LEU A 248 -19.68 16.69 1.20
CA LEU A 248 -18.90 15.46 1.24
C LEU A 248 -19.72 14.29 1.78
N ALA A 249 -20.51 14.50 2.85
CA ALA A 249 -21.39 13.49 3.41
C ALA A 249 -22.50 13.05 2.43
N ARG A 250 -23.00 13.98 1.60
CA ARG A 250 -23.99 13.68 0.53
C ARG A 250 -23.35 13.04 -0.71
N ALA A 251 -22.11 13.41 -1.03
CA ALA A 251 -21.38 12.97 -2.22
C ALA A 251 -20.64 11.65 -2.03
N ARG A 252 -20.36 11.24 -0.78
CA ARG A 252 -20.03 9.85 -0.48
C ARG A 252 -21.21 9.03 -1.02
N PRO A 253 -21.02 8.16 -2.05
CA PRO A 253 -22.00 7.13 -2.29
C PRO A 253 -22.13 6.47 -0.94
N GLY A 254 -23.33 6.52 -0.34
CA GLY A 254 -23.54 5.87 0.92
C GLY A 254 -22.93 4.49 0.75
N THR A 255 -22.04 4.11 1.65
CA THR A 255 -22.09 2.73 2.10
C THR A 255 -23.53 2.59 2.59
N ALA A 256 -24.42 2.26 1.66
CA ALA A 256 -25.66 1.63 1.93
C ALA A 256 -25.24 0.32 2.57
N THR A 257 -24.88 0.40 3.86
CA THR A 257 -25.40 -0.58 4.79
C THR A 257 -26.87 -0.60 4.44
N PRO A 258 -27.40 -1.71 3.89
CA PRO A 258 -28.81 -1.78 3.60
C PRO A 258 -29.49 -1.52 4.93
N ARG A 259 -29.99 -0.29 5.11
CA ARG A 259 -30.97 0.01 6.14
C ARG A 259 -32.20 -0.75 5.65
N LEU A 260 -32.25 -2.03 6.02
CA LEU A 260 -33.46 -2.81 6.06
C LEU A 260 -34.43 -2.00 6.91
N GLY A 261 -35.23 -1.18 6.22
CA GLY A 261 -36.32 -0.45 6.82
C GLY A 261 -37.23 -1.50 7.46
N VAL A 262 -37.33 -1.45 8.78
CA VAL A 262 -38.21 -2.32 9.58
C VAL A 262 -39.71 -2.03 9.29
N GLY A 263 -40.02 -1.18 8.30
CA GLY A 263 -41.39 -0.86 7.87
C GLY A 263 -41.97 -1.74 6.74
N PHE A 264 -41.22 -2.71 6.19
CA PHE A 264 -41.73 -3.64 5.16
C PHE A 264 -41.96 -5.07 5.65
N LEU A 265 -41.86 -5.32 6.97
CA LEU A 265 -41.91 -6.67 7.54
C LEU A 265 -43.30 -7.17 7.93
N GLU A 266 -44.37 -6.37 7.93
CA GLU A 266 -45.69 -6.88 8.37
C GLU A 266 -46.60 -7.42 7.26
N VAL A 267 -46.38 -7.11 5.97
CA VAL A 267 -47.25 -7.62 4.88
C VAL A 267 -46.58 -8.71 4.02
N GLY A 268 -45.24 -8.79 4.02
CA GLY A 268 -44.49 -9.78 3.24
C GLY A 268 -44.33 -11.15 3.91
N GLN A 269 -44.52 -11.25 5.23
CA GLN A 269 -44.29 -12.50 5.98
C GLN A 269 -45.39 -13.55 5.81
N LEU A 270 -46.55 -13.23 5.25
CA LEU A 270 -47.55 -14.27 4.94
C LEU A 270 -47.43 -14.78 3.51
N LEU A 271 -47.01 -13.93 2.56
CA LEU A 271 -46.81 -14.35 1.16
C LEU A 271 -45.51 -15.15 0.96
N GLY A 272 -44.45 -14.86 1.73
CA GLY A 272 -43.15 -15.53 1.58
C GLY A 272 -43.14 -16.99 2.05
N TRP A 273 -44.06 -17.38 2.95
CA TRP A 273 -44.15 -18.75 3.47
C TRP A 273 -45.03 -19.66 2.63
N LEU A 274 -45.90 -19.12 1.77
CA LEU A 274 -46.70 -19.91 0.83
C LEU A 274 -45.86 -20.83 -0.07
N PRO A 275 -44.79 -20.35 -0.74
CA PRO A 275 -43.95 -21.23 -1.55
C PRO A 275 -43.16 -22.23 -0.70
N LEU A 276 -42.68 -21.83 0.49
CA LEU A 276 -41.97 -22.72 1.41
C LEU A 276 -42.86 -23.82 1.99
N ALA A 277 -44.11 -23.50 2.34
CA ALA A 277 -45.11 -24.44 2.80
C ALA A 277 -45.56 -25.39 1.68
N ALA A 278 -45.71 -24.89 0.44
CA ALA A 278 -45.97 -25.72 -0.73
C ALA A 278 -44.82 -26.69 -1.00
N LEU A 279 -43.56 -26.22 -0.89
CA LEU A 279 -42.37 -27.06 -1.09
C LEU A 279 -42.19 -28.06 0.05
N ALA A 280 -42.50 -27.69 1.29
CA ALA A 280 -42.53 -28.60 2.43
C ALA A 280 -43.64 -29.66 2.29
N LEU A 281 -44.82 -29.30 1.76
CA LEU A 281 -45.91 -30.23 1.49
C LEU A 281 -45.52 -31.22 0.37
N VAL A 282 -44.88 -30.74 -0.70
CA VAL A 282 -44.34 -31.59 -1.78
C VAL A 282 -43.25 -32.51 -1.24
N ALA A 283 -42.34 -32.00 -0.40
CA ALA A 283 -41.30 -32.80 0.23
C ALA A 283 -41.88 -33.84 1.20
N TRP A 284 -42.94 -33.50 1.93
CA TRP A 284 -43.63 -34.43 2.84
C TRP A 284 -44.35 -35.54 2.06
N LEU A 285 -45.09 -35.18 1.01
CA LEU A 285 -45.71 -36.15 0.09
C LEU A 285 -44.66 -37.04 -0.60
N ALA A 286 -43.52 -36.48 -1.03
CA ALA A 286 -42.41 -37.25 -1.59
C ALA A 286 -41.72 -38.15 -0.54
N SER A 287 -41.62 -37.68 0.71
CA SER A 287 -41.04 -38.46 1.82
C SER A 287 -41.92 -39.64 2.26
N SER A 288 -43.23 -39.55 2.02
CA SER A 288 -44.19 -40.62 2.29
C SER A 288 -44.15 -41.77 1.26
N GLN A 289 -43.37 -41.61 0.18
CA GLN A 289 -43.09 -42.65 -0.81
C GLN A 289 -41.59 -42.98 -0.92
N VAL A 290 -40.82 -42.85 0.16
CA VAL A 290 -39.40 -43.27 0.12
C VAL A 290 -39.34 -44.80 0.18
N PRO A 291 -38.85 -45.48 -0.87
CA PRO A 291 -38.53 -46.90 -0.79
C PRO A 291 -37.29 -47.06 0.10
N GLU A 292 -37.27 -48.10 0.93
CA GLU A 292 -36.13 -48.52 1.77
C GLU A 292 -34.79 -48.45 1.00
N PRO A 293 -33.69 -47.93 1.61
CA PRO A 293 -32.45 -47.52 0.93
C PRO A 293 -31.59 -48.64 0.33
N HIS A 294 -32.11 -49.86 0.22
CA HIS A 294 -31.32 -51.07 -0.06
C HIS A 294 -31.26 -51.43 -1.54
N SER A 295 -32.06 -50.79 -2.42
CA SER A 295 -32.25 -51.27 -3.80
C SER A 295 -31.78 -50.30 -4.90
N ALA A 296 -31.08 -49.21 -4.57
CA ALA A 296 -30.68 -48.19 -5.55
C ALA A 296 -29.17 -48.18 -5.90
N LEU A 297 -28.37 -49.11 -5.38
CA LEU A 297 -27.07 -49.42 -5.97
C LEU A 297 -27.28 -50.52 -7.02
N GLY A 298 -27.72 -50.11 -8.21
CA GLY A 298 -27.76 -51.02 -9.36
C GLY A 298 -26.38 -51.61 -9.59
N GLY A 299 -26.30 -52.93 -9.85
CA GLY A 299 -25.02 -53.65 -10.06
C GLY A 299 -24.11 -53.03 -11.12
N ASP A 300 -24.66 -52.16 -11.97
CA ASP A 300 -23.95 -51.35 -12.96
C ASP A 300 -22.96 -50.33 -12.35
N VAL A 301 -23.23 -49.82 -11.13
CA VAL A 301 -22.29 -48.91 -10.44
C VAL A 301 -21.09 -49.67 -9.87
N VAL A 302 -21.33 -50.86 -9.32
CA VAL A 302 -20.26 -51.73 -8.79
C VAL A 302 -19.40 -52.26 -9.93
N ALA A 303 -20.02 -52.74 -11.01
CA ALA A 303 -19.29 -53.22 -12.19
C ALA A 303 -18.41 -52.13 -12.83
N ARG A 304 -18.88 -50.87 -12.87
CA ARG A 304 -18.06 -49.75 -13.35
C ARG A 304 -16.91 -49.39 -12.41
N ALA A 305 -17.12 -49.49 -11.10
CA ALA A 305 -16.05 -49.27 -10.12
C ALA A 305 -14.96 -50.35 -10.22
N ASP A 306 -15.36 -51.62 -10.36
CA ASP A 306 -14.44 -52.75 -10.52
C ASP A 306 -13.63 -52.62 -11.83
N ALA A 307 -14.28 -52.27 -12.94
CA ALA A 307 -13.60 -52.04 -14.21
C ALA A 307 -12.58 -50.88 -14.14
N ALA A 308 -12.93 -49.80 -13.44
CA ALA A 308 -12.01 -48.67 -13.24
C ALA A 308 -10.81 -49.07 -12.37
N PHE A 309 -11.02 -49.89 -11.35
CA PHE A 309 -9.97 -50.40 -10.48
C PHE A 309 -9.00 -51.32 -11.23
N GLU A 310 -9.49 -52.26 -12.02
CA GLU A 310 -8.66 -53.16 -12.83
C GLU A 310 -7.79 -52.40 -13.84
N THR A 311 -8.35 -51.34 -14.45
CA THR A 311 -7.61 -50.48 -15.38
C THR A 311 -6.46 -49.75 -14.69
N LEU A 312 -6.69 -49.24 -13.48
CA LEU A 312 -5.66 -48.57 -12.67
C LEU A 312 -4.57 -49.55 -12.24
N ARG A 313 -4.96 -50.76 -11.82
CA ARG A 313 -4.03 -51.81 -11.40
C ARG A 313 -3.09 -52.21 -12.53
N ALA A 314 -3.61 -52.50 -13.71
CA ALA A 314 -2.81 -52.88 -14.88
C ALA A 314 -1.81 -51.79 -15.30
N ARG A 315 -2.22 -50.51 -15.20
CA ARG A 315 -1.33 -49.38 -15.50
C ARG A 315 -0.18 -49.29 -14.50
N GLN A 316 -0.46 -49.44 -13.21
CA GLN A 316 0.56 -49.36 -12.15
C GLN A 316 1.58 -50.49 -12.26
N THR A 317 1.15 -51.73 -12.49
CA THR A 317 2.06 -52.88 -12.64
C THR A 317 2.93 -52.76 -13.89
N THR A 318 2.39 -52.25 -14.99
CA THR A 318 3.16 -52.02 -16.23
C THR A 318 4.23 -50.95 -16.04
N LEU A 319 3.93 -49.88 -15.32
CA LEU A 319 4.91 -48.86 -14.96
C LEU A 319 5.99 -49.43 -14.03
N ALA A 320 5.60 -50.20 -13.01
CA ALA A 320 6.55 -50.86 -12.12
C ALA A 320 7.51 -51.78 -12.90
N TYR A 321 7.02 -52.55 -13.87
CA TYR A 321 7.86 -53.38 -14.74
C TYR A 321 8.86 -52.55 -15.54
N ARG A 322 8.39 -51.46 -16.16
CA ARG A 322 9.29 -50.56 -16.89
C ARG A 322 10.39 -50.01 -16.00
N TYR A 323 10.07 -49.59 -14.79
CA TYR A 323 11.07 -49.07 -13.86
C TYR A 323 12.07 -50.15 -13.43
N ALA A 324 11.60 -51.37 -13.18
CA ALA A 324 12.45 -52.47 -12.73
C ALA A 324 13.37 -53.01 -13.83
N ARG A 325 12.89 -53.14 -15.08
CA ARG A 325 13.62 -53.81 -16.18
C ARG A 325 14.11 -52.85 -17.27
N GLY A 326 13.79 -51.56 -17.17
CA GLY A 326 14.23 -50.52 -18.13
C GLY A 326 13.56 -50.57 -19.50
N ARG A 327 12.69 -51.55 -19.75
CA ARG A 327 11.93 -51.72 -21.00
C ARG A 327 10.46 -51.98 -20.70
N TRP A 328 9.59 -51.71 -21.69
CA TRP A 328 8.18 -52.07 -21.58
C TRP A 328 7.98 -53.58 -21.70
N PRO A 329 6.97 -54.16 -21.02
CA PRO A 329 6.61 -55.56 -21.18
C PRO A 329 6.01 -55.79 -22.58
N SER A 330 6.31 -56.94 -23.17
CA SER A 330 5.90 -57.29 -24.53
C SER A 330 4.68 -58.20 -24.51
N GLU A 331 4.58 -59.04 -23.47
CA GLU A 331 3.48 -59.95 -23.22
C GLU A 331 2.94 -59.77 -21.79
N PRO A 332 1.65 -60.01 -21.53
CA PRO A 332 1.08 -59.87 -20.19
C PRO A 332 1.74 -60.76 -19.13
N ALA A 333 2.28 -61.93 -19.53
CA ALA A 333 3.00 -62.85 -18.66
C ALA A 333 4.31 -62.25 -18.11
N ASP A 334 4.90 -61.27 -18.80
CA ASP A 334 6.09 -60.55 -18.32
C ASP A 334 5.81 -59.83 -16.98
N LEU A 335 4.56 -59.47 -16.71
CA LEU A 335 4.16 -58.76 -15.49
C LEU A 335 4.09 -59.67 -14.25
N GLU A 336 3.93 -60.98 -14.42
CA GLU A 336 3.81 -61.95 -13.31
C GLU A 336 5.19 -62.27 -12.69
N ASP A 337 6.26 -62.15 -13.46
CA ASP A 337 7.66 -62.41 -13.04
C ASP A 337 8.17 -61.42 -11.97
N LEU A 338 7.44 -60.33 -11.70
CA LEU A 338 7.74 -59.36 -10.63
C LEU A 338 7.12 -59.71 -9.28
N GLY A 339 6.47 -60.87 -9.15
CA GLY A 339 5.70 -61.23 -7.94
C GLY A 339 4.41 -60.41 -7.78
N ALA A 340 3.95 -59.77 -8.86
CA ALA A 340 2.67 -59.08 -8.88
C ALA A 340 1.53 -60.12 -8.96
N PRO A 341 0.44 -59.97 -8.17
CA PRO A 341 -0.67 -60.90 -8.22
C PRO A 341 -1.25 -60.94 -9.65
N PRO A 342 -1.62 -62.13 -10.16
CA PRO A 342 -2.03 -62.32 -11.55
C PRO A 342 -3.16 -61.34 -11.90
N LEU A 343 -3.12 -60.81 -13.13
CA LEU A 343 -4.15 -59.89 -13.65
C LEU A 343 -5.44 -60.64 -14.01
N ALA A 344 -5.45 -61.96 -13.92
CA ALA A 344 -6.63 -62.79 -14.12
C ALA A 344 -7.42 -62.96 -12.80
N GLY A 345 -8.56 -62.29 -12.71
CA GLY A 345 -9.67 -62.64 -11.81
C GLY A 345 -9.49 -62.25 -10.34
N THR A 346 -10.04 -61.09 -9.96
CA THR A 346 -10.35 -60.73 -8.58
C THR A 346 -11.54 -61.55 -8.05
N GLU A 347 -11.36 -62.83 -7.75
CA GLU A 347 -12.13 -63.43 -6.67
C GLU A 347 -11.50 -62.93 -5.36
N SER A 348 -11.80 -61.67 -5.02
CA SER A 348 -11.23 -60.99 -3.87
C SER A 348 -11.60 -61.72 -2.58
N ALA A 349 -10.58 -62.12 -1.82
CA ALA A 349 -10.73 -62.53 -0.43
C ALA A 349 -11.62 -61.52 0.32
N SER A 350 -12.55 -62.02 1.13
CA SER A 350 -13.54 -61.20 1.80
C SER A 350 -12.87 -60.15 2.69
N TYR A 351 -13.02 -58.87 2.33
CA TYR A 351 -12.59 -57.76 3.17
C TYR A 351 -13.52 -57.67 4.38
N TYR A 352 -12.95 -57.62 5.57
CA TYR A 352 -13.73 -57.40 6.79
C TYR A 352 -13.76 -55.90 7.08
N PHE A 353 -14.95 -55.33 7.17
CA PHE A 353 -15.11 -53.95 7.61
C PHE A 353 -15.67 -53.92 9.04
N ARG A 354 -15.17 -52.98 9.84
CA ARG A 354 -15.73 -52.67 11.16
C ARG A 354 -16.15 -51.20 11.17
N ARG A 355 -17.42 -50.95 11.51
CA ARG A 355 -17.92 -49.59 11.67
C ARG A 355 -17.39 -49.02 13.00
N HIS A 356 -16.76 -47.85 12.95
CA HIS A 356 -16.23 -47.18 14.13
C HIS A 356 -16.66 -45.71 14.10
N GLY A 357 -17.59 -45.33 14.98
CA GLY A 357 -18.26 -44.03 14.92
C GLY A 357 -18.99 -43.83 13.58
N ASP A 358 -18.85 -42.65 12.99
CA ASP A 358 -19.46 -42.29 11.70
C ASP A 358 -18.66 -42.78 10.47
N GLY A 359 -17.59 -43.57 10.67
CA GLY A 359 -16.73 -44.09 9.61
C GLY A 359 -16.73 -45.62 9.50
N VAL A 360 -16.31 -46.11 8.32
CA VAL A 360 -16.06 -47.54 8.06
C VAL A 360 -14.56 -47.76 7.97
N LEU A 361 -14.01 -48.60 8.85
CA LEU A 361 -12.62 -49.03 8.79
C LEU A 361 -12.58 -50.36 8.02
N VAL A 362 -12.01 -50.35 6.82
CA VAL A 362 -11.84 -51.55 5.99
C VAL A 362 -10.50 -52.17 6.31
N LEU A 363 -10.50 -53.40 6.83
CA LEU A 363 -9.28 -54.15 7.11
C LEU A 363 -8.93 -55.00 5.87
N SER A 364 -7.68 -54.91 5.45
CA SER A 364 -7.13 -55.80 4.41
C SER A 364 -7.34 -57.26 4.82
N PRO A 365 -7.63 -58.17 3.87
CA PRO A 365 -7.47 -59.58 4.12
C PRO A 365 -6.03 -59.79 4.61
N ALA A 366 -5.87 -60.57 5.69
CA ALA A 366 -4.55 -61.01 6.11
C ALA A 366 -3.92 -61.82 4.94
N PRO A 367 -2.59 -61.76 4.78
CA PRO A 367 -1.90 -62.21 3.58
C PRO A 367 -2.16 -63.67 3.20
#